data_AF-A0A7V4XSK9-F1
#
_entry.id   AF-A0A7V4XSK9-F1
#
_cell.length_a   1.000
_cell.length_b   1.000
_cell.length_c   1.000
_cell.angle_alpha   90.00
_cell.angle_beta   90.00
_cell.angle_gamma   90.00
#
_symmetry.space_group_name_H-M   'P 1'
#
loop_
_entity.id
_entity.type
_entity.pdbx_description
1 polymer ?
#
loop_
_entity_poly.entity_id
_entity_poly.type
_entity_poly.pdbx_seq_one_letter_code
_entity_poly.pdbx_strand_id
1 'polypeptide(L)'
;MALDDEKLATIQIKLDAIWKASKPALLERLATLESSCGEWLDHPENEDARQTAHDAAHKLAGVLGTFGLARGSQIASEIERIVSTPGHEPLPQMPHLLAELREMIVVKQ
;
A
#
# COMPACT_ATOMS: atom_id res chain seq x y z
N MET A 1 -34.10 10.51 2.09
CA MET A 1 -33.17 9.77 2.96
C MET A 1 -33.02 8.30 2.57
N ALA A 2 -34.06 7.56 2.16
CA ALA A 2 -33.92 6.16 1.71
C ALA A 2 -33.19 5.98 0.35
N LEU A 3 -33.31 6.95 -0.57
CA LEU A 3 -32.66 6.91 -1.89
C LEU A 3 -31.13 7.07 -1.84
N ASP A 4 -30.61 7.75 -0.81
CA ASP A 4 -29.18 7.98 -0.63
C ASP A 4 -28.48 6.72 -0.09
N ASP A 5 -29.15 5.99 0.79
CA ASP A 5 -28.66 4.75 1.40
C ASP A 5 -28.56 3.60 0.37
N GLU A 6 -29.57 3.43 -0.48
CA GLU A 6 -29.57 2.42 -1.54
C GLU A 6 -28.48 2.67 -2.60
N LYS A 7 -28.21 3.94 -2.92
CA LYS A 7 -27.11 4.34 -3.81
C LYS A 7 -25.75 4.07 -3.17
N LEU A 8 -25.57 4.40 -1.90
CA LEU A 8 -24.33 4.11 -1.17
C LEU A 8 -24.07 2.60 -1.10
N ALA A 9 -25.10 1.79 -0.82
CA ALA A 9 -25.01 0.34 -0.85
C ALA A 9 -24.60 -0.19 -2.24
N THR A 10 -25.19 0.34 -3.31
CA THR A 10 -24.83 -0.03 -4.69
C THR A 10 -23.38 0.32 -5.02
N ILE A 11 -22.90 1.49 -4.59
CA ILE A 11 -21.50 1.90 -4.79
C ILE A 11 -20.58 0.96 -4.02
N GLN A 12 -20.92 0.62 -2.78
CA GLN A 12 -20.10 -0.26 -1.94
C GLN A 12 -19.98 -1.66 -2.53
N ILE A 13 -21.06 -2.22 -3.07
CA ILE A 13 -21.06 -3.52 -3.75
C ILE A 13 -20.14 -3.50 -4.98
N LYS A 14 -20.19 -2.42 -5.77
CA LYS A 14 -19.32 -2.26 -6.94
C LYS A 14 -17.84 -2.14 -6.54
N LEU A 15 -17.55 -1.37 -5.49
CA LEU A 15 -16.19 -1.25 -4.97
C LEU A 15 -15.66 -2.60 -4.45
N ASP A 16 -16.48 -3.40 -3.79
CA ASP A 16 -16.11 -4.74 -3.33
C ASP A 16 -15.77 -5.69 -4.49
N ALA A 17 -16.56 -5.64 -5.57
CA ALA A 17 -16.28 -6.42 -6.78
C ALA A 17 -14.96 -5.99 -7.46
N ILE A 18 -14.70 -4.68 -7.55
CA ILE A 18 -13.45 -4.14 -8.09
C ILE A 18 -12.27 -4.50 -7.17
N TRP A 19 -12.46 -4.46 -5.84
CA TRP A 19 -11.44 -4.90 -4.89
C TRP A 19 -11.02 -6.35 -5.18
N LYS A 20 -11.98 -7.28 -5.24
CA LYS A 20 -11.70 -8.69 -5.53
C LYS A 20 -10.95 -8.90 -6.85
N ALA A 21 -11.33 -8.17 -7.89
CA ALA A 21 -10.66 -8.23 -9.19
C ALA A 21 -9.26 -7.62 -9.18
N SER A 22 -9.02 -6.58 -8.37
CA SER A 22 -7.74 -5.87 -8.28
C SER A 22 -6.78 -6.46 -7.23
N LYS A 23 -7.27 -7.28 -6.30
CA LYS A 23 -6.50 -7.89 -5.19
C LYS A 23 -5.23 -8.62 -5.67
N PRO A 24 -5.23 -9.43 -6.75
CA PRO A 24 -4.00 -10.05 -7.25
C PRO A 24 -2.95 -9.01 -7.65
N ALA A 25 -3.33 -7.98 -8.41
CA ALA A 25 -2.40 -6.92 -8.82
C ALA A 25 -1.89 -6.09 -7.64
N LEU A 26 -2.72 -5.92 -6.60
CA LEU A 26 -2.31 -5.28 -5.35
C LEU A 26 -1.28 -6.10 -4.57
N LEU A 27 -1.44 -7.42 -4.52
CA LEU A 27 -0.48 -8.32 -3.88
C LEU A 27 0.85 -8.35 -4.63
N GLU A 28 0.85 -8.34 -5.96
CA GLU A 28 2.08 -8.21 -6.76
C GLU A 28 2.80 -6.88 -6.47
N ARG A 29 2.03 -5.80 -6.32
CA ARG A 29 2.58 -4.49 -5.98
C ARG A 29 3.12 -4.42 -4.56
N LEU A 30 2.46 -5.08 -3.62
CA LEU A 30 2.97 -5.26 -2.26
C LEU A 30 4.27 -6.07 -2.27
N ALA A 31 4.35 -7.15 -3.04
CA ALA A 31 5.58 -7.95 -3.16
C ALA A 31 6.74 -7.12 -3.75
N THR A 32 6.45 -6.25 -4.72
CA THR A 32 7.42 -5.29 -5.26
C THR A 32 7.89 -4.33 -4.16
N LEU A 33 6.98 -3.79 -3.36
CA LEU A 33 7.32 -2.90 -2.24
C LEU A 33 8.21 -3.62 -1.22
N GLU A 34 7.82 -4.82 -0.79
CA GLU A 34 8.57 -5.64 0.16
C GLU A 34 9.99 -5.94 -0.33
N SER A 35 10.14 -6.36 -1.58
CA SER A 35 11.44 -6.68 -2.18
C SER A 35 12.32 -5.44 -2.32
N SER A 36 11.76 -4.34 -2.81
CA SER A 36 12.51 -3.09 -3.02
C SER A 36 12.95 -2.46 -1.70
N CYS A 37 12.09 -2.51 -0.66
CA CYS A 37 12.47 -2.10 0.69
C CYS A 37 13.55 -2.99 1.27
N GLY A 38 13.51 -4.31 1.02
CA GLY A 38 14.56 -5.25 1.44
C GLY A 38 15.90 -4.93 0.79
N GLU A 39 15.92 -4.76 -0.54
CA GLU A 39 17.13 -4.37 -1.27
C GLU A 39 17.70 -3.04 -0.79
N TRP A 40 16.84 -2.05 -0.52
CA TRP A 40 17.26 -0.75 0.01
C TRP A 40 17.73 -0.82 1.47
N LEU A 41 17.17 -1.72 2.28
CA LEU A 41 17.62 -1.98 3.65
C LEU A 41 19.04 -2.57 3.68
N ASP A 42 19.32 -3.50 2.77
CA ASP A 42 20.64 -4.15 2.65
C ASP A 42 21.67 -3.25 1.93
N HIS A 43 21.20 -2.42 1.00
CA HIS A 43 22.01 -1.53 0.16
C HIS A 43 21.40 -0.11 0.10
N PRO A 44 21.59 0.74 1.12
CA PRO A 44 21.02 2.09 1.17
C PRO A 44 21.44 3.00 0.00
N GLU A 45 22.58 2.71 -0.64
CA GLU A 45 23.06 3.37 -1.84
C GLU A 45 22.29 3.01 -3.12
N ASN A 46 21.48 1.95 -3.09
CA ASN A 46 20.67 1.49 -4.22
C ASN A 46 19.43 2.39 -4.38
N GLU A 47 19.64 3.48 -5.10
CA GLU A 47 18.64 4.50 -5.36
C GLU A 47 17.46 3.99 -6.22
N ASP A 48 17.71 3.01 -7.10
CA ASP A 48 16.67 2.37 -7.92
C ASP A 48 15.70 1.56 -7.05
N ALA A 49 16.22 0.82 -6.06
CA ALA A 49 15.41 0.10 -5.08
C ALA A 49 14.58 1.08 -4.23
N ARG A 50 15.19 2.18 -3.75
CA ARG A 50 14.47 3.24 -3.03
C ARG A 50 13.32 3.82 -3.86
N GLN A 51 13.59 4.17 -5.12
CA GLN A 51 12.59 4.77 -6.00
C GLN A 51 11.47 3.79 -6.35
N THR A 52 11.80 2.51 -6.56
CA THR A 52 10.80 1.47 -6.80
C THR A 52 9.90 1.27 -5.58
N ALA A 53 10.47 1.26 -4.37
CA ALA A 53 9.71 1.23 -3.13
C ALA A 53 8.78 2.45 -3.01
N HIS A 54 9.29 3.65 -3.33
CA HIS A 54 8.49 4.88 -3.31
C HIS A 54 7.27 4.78 -4.22
N ASP A 55 7.45 4.38 -5.47
CA ASP A 55 6.37 4.30 -6.45
C ASP A 55 5.39 3.15 -6.17
N ALA A 56 5.84 2.09 -5.50
CA ALA A 56 4.97 1.03 -5.03
C ALA A 56 4.10 1.52 -3.86
N ALA A 57 4.71 2.16 -2.86
CA ALA A 57 4.06 2.73 -1.69
C ALA A 57 3.03 3.81 -2.05
N HIS A 58 3.38 4.76 -2.93
CA HIS A 58 2.48 5.81 -3.42
C HIS A 58 1.18 5.24 -4.01
N LYS A 59 1.30 4.26 -4.92
CA LYS A 59 0.14 3.65 -5.56
C LYS A 59 -0.69 2.83 -4.58
N LEU A 60 -0.05 2.14 -3.63
CA LEU A 60 -0.73 1.43 -2.55
C LEU A 60 -1.49 2.41 -1.64
N ALA A 61 -0.92 3.55 -1.28
CA ALA A 61 -1.59 4.57 -0.47
C ALA A 61 -2.90 5.04 -1.13
N GLY A 62 -2.85 5.36 -2.43
CA GLY A 62 -4.02 5.84 -3.18
C GLY A 62 -5.12 4.78 -3.34
N VAL A 63 -4.74 3.56 -3.74
CA VAL A 63 -5.72 2.49 -4.00
C VAL A 63 -6.36 1.99 -2.71
N LEU A 64 -5.59 1.84 -1.61
CA LEU A 64 -6.13 1.43 -0.31
C LEU A 64 -7.09 2.48 0.24
N GLY A 65 -6.78 3.77 0.06
CA GLY A 65 -7.68 4.87 0.40
C GLY A 65 -9.02 4.79 -0.35
N THR A 66 -8.96 4.49 -1.66
CA THR A 66 -10.15 4.33 -2.51
C THR A 66 -11.05 3.17 -2.06
N PHE A 67 -10.47 2.09 -1.53
CA PHE A 67 -11.21 0.91 -1.04
C PHE A 67 -11.57 0.96 0.45
N GLY A 68 -11.40 2.12 1.10
CA GLY A 68 -11.78 2.33 2.51
C GLY A 68 -10.82 1.72 3.53
N LEU A 69 -9.63 1.28 3.11
CA LEU A 69 -8.58 0.79 4.01
C LEU A 69 -7.75 1.97 4.54
N ALA A 70 -8.37 2.81 5.37
CA ALA A 70 -7.73 4.03 5.87
C ALA A 70 -6.37 3.75 6.55
N ARG A 71 -6.30 2.74 7.42
CA ARG A 71 -5.05 2.37 8.10
C ARG A 71 -3.98 1.84 7.13
N GLY A 72 -4.36 0.99 6.18
CA GLY A 72 -3.43 0.50 5.15
C GLY A 72 -2.89 1.62 4.26
N SER A 73 -3.74 2.59 3.91
CA SER A 73 -3.35 3.80 3.19
C SER A 73 -2.34 4.64 3.99
N GLN A 74 -2.58 4.83 5.30
CA GLN A 74 -1.66 5.56 6.19
C GLN A 74 -0.28 4.88 6.28
N ILE A 75 -0.24 3.56 6.44
CA ILE A 75 1.02 2.81 6.50
C ILE A 75 1.78 2.94 5.18
N ALA A 76 1.09 2.79 4.04
CA ALA A 76 1.72 2.95 2.74
C ALA A 76 2.28 4.37 2.53
N SER A 77 1.56 5.42 2.96
CA SER A 77 2.07 6.81 2.94
C SER A 77 3.24 7.03 3.90
N GLU A 78 3.28 6.35 5.04
CA GLU A 78 4.43 6.40 5.95
C GLU A 78 5.67 5.80 5.28
N ILE A 79 5.53 4.63 4.66
CA ILE A 79 6.62 3.98 3.91
C ILE A 79 7.08 4.89 2.78
N GLU A 80 6.16 5.42 1.96
CA GLU A 80 6.43 6.38 0.88
C GLU A 80 7.29 7.55 1.38
N ARG A 81 6.91 8.16 2.50
CA ARG A 81 7.64 9.28 3.10
C ARG A 81 9.04 8.89 3.54
N ILE A 82 9.20 7.70 4.14
CA ILE A 82 10.52 7.19 4.57
C ILE A 82 11.45 7.05 3.37
N VAL A 83 10.96 6.51 2.26
CA VAL A 83 11.75 6.29 1.05
C VAL A 83 11.75 7.49 0.11
N SER A 84 11.15 8.63 0.46
CA SER A 84 10.97 9.78 -0.46
C SER A 84 12.24 10.59 -0.69
N THR A 85 13.17 10.60 0.28
CA THR A 85 14.40 11.40 0.19
C THR A 85 15.61 10.52 -0.17
N PRO A 86 16.36 10.84 -1.23
CA PRO A 86 17.64 10.20 -1.54
C PRO A 86 18.62 10.32 -0.37
N GLY A 87 19.38 9.25 -0.10
CA GLY A 87 20.42 9.24 0.93
C GLY A 87 19.92 9.26 2.39
N HIS A 88 18.61 9.09 2.63
CA HIS A 88 18.10 8.83 3.96
C HIS A 88 18.41 7.36 4.33
N GLU A 89 18.81 7.10 5.56
CA GLU A 89 18.99 5.72 6.02
C GLU A 89 17.62 5.04 6.24
N PRO A 90 17.53 3.72 5.97
CA PRO A 90 16.36 2.92 6.28
C PRO A 90 16.01 2.95 7.77
N LEU A 91 14.73 3.05 8.09
CA LEU A 91 14.26 3.00 9.48
C LEU A 91 14.13 1.55 9.98
N PRO A 92 14.49 1.27 11.25
CA PRO A 92 14.40 -0.07 11.82
C PRO A 92 12.97 -0.63 11.91
N GLN A 93 11.96 0.25 11.86
CA GLN A 93 10.54 -0.15 11.86
C GLN A 93 10.02 -0.60 10.49
N MET A 94 10.80 -0.47 9.41
CA MET A 94 10.35 -0.79 8.04
C MET A 94 9.76 -2.21 7.90
N PRO A 95 10.41 -3.28 8.42
CA PRO A 95 9.85 -4.63 8.32
C PRO A 95 8.49 -4.77 9.03
N HIS A 96 8.28 -4.05 10.13
CA HIS A 96 7.02 -4.07 10.87
C HIS A 96 5.89 -3.39 10.07
N LEU A 97 6.17 -2.24 9.47
CA LEU A 97 5.21 -1.53 8.61
C LEU A 97 4.79 -2.38 7.41
N LEU A 98 5.74 -3.07 6.76
CA LEU A 98 5.46 -3.98 5.64
C LEU A 98 4.57 -5.16 6.06
N ALA A 99 4.86 -5.76 7.22
CA ALA A 99 4.06 -6.87 7.74
C ALA A 99 2.63 -6.44 8.09
N GLU A 100 2.45 -5.29 8.74
CA GLU A 100 1.12 -4.74 9.06
C GLU A 100 0.33 -4.42 7.77
N LEU A 101 0.98 -3.82 6.77
CA LEU A 101 0.36 -3.52 5.48
C LEU A 101 -0.11 -4.80 4.76
N ARG A 102 0.73 -5.84 4.76
CA ARG A 102 0.40 -7.14 4.18
C ARG A 102 -0.82 -7.75 4.84
N GLU A 103 -0.84 -7.78 6.16
CA GLU A 103 -1.95 -8.36 6.92
C GLU A 103 -3.28 -7.72 6.53
N MET A 104 -3.33 -6.38 6.46
CA MET A 104 -4.55 -5.66 6.09
C MET A 104 -5.05 -5.98 4.68
N ILE A 105 -4.13 -6.08 3.71
CA ILE A 105 -4.49 -6.41 2.32
C ILE A 105 -4.99 -7.86 2.22
N VAL A 106 -4.35 -8.79 2.95
CA VAL A 106 -4.73 -10.21 2.93
C VAL A 106 -6.08 -10.43 3.61
N VAL A 107 -6.31 -9.83 4.78
CA VAL A 107 -7.53 -9.99 5.60
C VAL A 107 -8.76 -9.37 4.93
N LYS A 108 -8.61 -8.30 4.14
CA LYS A 108 -9.75 -7.71 3.44
C LYS A 108 -10.32 -8.66 2.39
N GLN A 109 -11.56 -9.09 2.61
CA GLN A 109 -12.36 -9.93 1.70
C GLN A 109 -12.80 -9.16 0.46
#